data_AF-A0A7S3T4W4-F1
#
_entry.id   AF-A0A7S3T4W4-F1
#
_cell.length_a   1.000
_cell.length_b   1.000
_cell.length_c   1.000
_cell.angle_alpha   90.00
_cell.angle_beta   90.00
_cell.angle_gamma   90.00
#
_symmetry.space_group_name_H-M   'P 1'
#
loop_
_entity.id
_entity.type
_entity.pdbx_description
1 polymer ?
#
loop_
_entity_poly.entity_id
_entity_poly.type
_entity_poly.pdbx_seq_one_letter_code
_entity_poly.pdbx_strand_id
1 'polypeptide(L)'
;AVLLRAEHLKLFEEICEREKCPAAFLGQVTGDGMLTLEDSRDGTTPYALPLSLVLGDLPPKTFHSSRMPMPLSPLTLPAGLAVGKALERVLRLPAVGSKRYLTNKVDRCVTGLI
;
A
#
# COMPACT_ATOMS: atom_id res chain seq x y z
N ALA A 1 3.75 13.06 -2.36
CA ALA A 1 4.41 14.24 -2.97
C ALA A 1 4.21 14.18 -4.47
N VAL A 2 4.03 15.33 -5.13
CA VAL A 2 3.86 15.44 -6.58
C VAL A 2 4.83 16.47 -7.13
N LEU A 3 5.22 16.33 -8.40
CA LEU A 3 6.00 17.34 -9.11
C LEU A 3 5.07 18.19 -9.96
N LEU A 4 5.28 19.50 -9.92
CA LEU A 4 4.49 20.47 -10.67
C LEU A 4 5.44 21.34 -11.50
N ARG A 5 5.12 21.55 -12.77
CA ARG A 5 5.82 22.57 -13.57
C ARG A 5 5.45 23.95 -13.01
N ALA A 6 6.42 24.85 -12.92
CA ALA A 6 6.22 26.18 -12.34
C ALA A 6 5.05 26.96 -12.98
N GLU A 7 4.83 26.79 -14.29
CA GLU A 7 3.72 27.39 -15.04
C GLU A 7 2.32 26.99 -14.57
N HIS A 8 2.17 25.86 -13.86
CA HIS A 8 0.88 25.37 -13.37
C HIS A 8 0.61 25.69 -11.89
N LEU A 9 1.51 26.41 -11.21
CA LEU A 9 1.39 26.70 -9.78
C LEU A 9 0.07 27.36 -9.42
N LYS A 10 -0.28 28.43 -10.13
CA LYS A 10 -1.52 29.18 -9.89
C LYS A 10 -2.78 28.33 -10.10
N LEU A 11 -2.83 27.58 -11.19
CA LEU A 11 -3.96 26.69 -11.49
C LEU A 11 -4.12 25.62 -10.38
N PHE A 12 -3.01 25.08 -9.90
CA PHE A 12 -3.03 24.07 -8.84
C PHE A 12 -3.53 24.63 -7.51
N GLU A 13 -3.10 25.83 -7.13
CA GLU A 13 -3.60 26.53 -5.94
C GLU A 13 -5.11 26.76 -6.01
N GLU A 14 -5.62 27.25 -7.15
CA GLU A 14 -7.07 27.45 -7.37
C GLU A 14 -7.87 26.15 -7.23
N ILE A 15 -7.35 25.03 -7.74
CA ILE A 15 -7.97 23.71 -7.58
C ILE A 15 -7.96 23.27 -6.11
N CYS A 16 -6.84 23.43 -5.42
CA CYS A 16 -6.69 23.08 -4.01
C CYS A 16 -7.64 23.88 -3.11
N GLU A 17 -7.76 25.19 -3.34
CA GLU A 17 -8.71 26.04 -2.62
C GLU A 17 -10.15 25.61 -2.87
N ARG A 18 -10.52 25.31 -4.13
CA ARG A 18 -11.86 24.85 -4.51
C ARG A 18 -12.23 23.55 -3.81
N GLU A 19 -11.32 22.57 -3.82
CA GLU A 19 -11.54 21.24 -3.24
C GLU A 19 -11.27 21.18 -1.72
N LYS A 20 -10.89 22.32 -1.11
CA LYS A 20 -10.48 22.40 0.30
C LYS A 20 -9.38 21.39 0.65
N CYS A 21 -8.43 21.24 -0.27
CA CYS A 21 -7.31 20.31 -0.16
C CYS A 21 -6.04 21.10 0.21
N PRO A 22 -5.53 21.00 1.45
CA PRO A 22 -4.31 21.71 1.86
C PRO A 22 -3.10 21.24 1.05
N ALA A 23 -2.40 22.19 0.43
CA ALA A 23 -1.16 21.95 -0.27
C ALA A 23 -0.03 22.80 0.35
N ALA A 24 1.18 22.24 0.35
CA ALA A 24 2.38 22.93 0.79
C ALA A 24 3.48 22.75 -0.26
N PHE A 25 4.05 23.87 -0.71
CA PHE A 25 5.17 23.89 -1.66
C PHE A 25 6.47 23.86 -0.86
N LEU A 26 7.14 22.70 -0.88
CA LEU A 26 8.27 22.43 0.02
C LEU A 26 9.65 22.66 -0.62
N GLY A 27 9.72 22.76 -1.95
CA GLY A 27 11.00 22.93 -2.64
C GLY A 27 10.90 22.73 -4.15
N GLN A 28 12.06 22.69 -4.79
CA GLN A 28 12.21 22.57 -6.24
C GLN A 28 13.21 21.46 -6.60
N VAL A 29 13.08 20.92 -7.81
CA VAL A 29 14.05 19.94 -8.35
C VAL A 29 15.11 20.70 -9.15
N THR A 30 16.34 20.69 -8.67
CA THR A 30 17.49 21.37 -9.29
C THR A 30 18.25 20.48 -10.28
N GLY A 31 18.22 19.16 -10.10
CA GLY A 31 18.91 18.20 -10.97
C GLY A 31 20.41 18.08 -10.73
N ASP A 32 20.92 18.69 -9.66
CA ASP A 32 22.34 18.66 -9.25
C ASP A 32 22.77 17.35 -8.54
N GLY A 33 21.83 16.45 -8.28
CA GLY A 33 22.08 15.20 -7.57
C GLY A 33 22.24 15.36 -6.06
N MET A 34 21.91 16.52 -5.50
CA MET A 34 21.99 16.81 -4.07
C MET A 34 20.59 16.88 -3.44
N LEU A 35 20.47 16.38 -2.21
CA LEU A 35 19.31 16.59 -1.36
C LEU A 35 19.68 17.59 -0.27
N THR A 36 19.05 18.76 -0.33
CA THR A 36 19.23 19.84 0.65
C THR A 36 17.91 20.09 1.39
N LEU A 37 17.97 20.14 2.71
CA LEU A 37 16.89 20.58 3.57
C LEU A 37 17.35 21.81 4.36
N GLU A 38 16.60 22.90 4.24
CA GLU A 38 16.83 24.14 4.95
C GLU A 38 15.69 24.38 5.96
N ASP A 39 16.03 24.74 7.20
CA ASP A 39 15.05 25.14 8.20
C ASP A 39 14.99 26.67 8.28
N SER A 40 13.83 27.24 7.93
CA SER A 40 13.62 28.69 7.93
C SER A 40 13.53 29.29 9.33
N ARG A 41 13.39 28.49 10.40
CA ARG A 41 13.27 28.97 11.78
C ARG A 41 14.61 29.39 12.38
N ASP A 42 15.67 28.65 12.07
CA ASP A 42 17.02 28.90 12.59
C ASP A 42 18.06 29.13 11.48
N GLY A 43 17.66 29.03 10.21
CA GLY A 43 18.54 29.23 9.05
C GLY A 43 19.55 28.11 8.84
N THR A 44 19.36 26.97 9.50
CA THR A 44 20.30 25.84 9.38
C THR A 44 19.98 24.99 8.15
N THR A 45 21.00 24.26 7.67
CA THR A 45 20.86 23.25 6.61
C THR A 45 21.10 21.87 7.22
N PRO A 46 20.11 21.30 7.95
CA PRO A 46 20.31 20.05 8.69
C PRO A 46 20.70 18.87 7.79
N TYR A 47 20.32 18.88 6.51
CA TYR A 47 20.73 17.86 5.53
C TYR A 47 21.22 18.50 4.24
N ALA A 48 22.41 18.09 3.80
CA ALA A 48 22.99 18.41 2.50
C ALA A 48 23.83 17.22 2.04
N LEU A 49 23.21 16.28 1.33
CA LEU A 49 23.81 14.98 1.02
C LEU A 49 23.61 14.61 -0.46
N PRO A 50 24.60 13.97 -1.11
CA PRO A 50 24.41 13.36 -2.42
C PRO A 50 23.30 12.31 -2.41
N LEU A 51 22.45 12.30 -3.45
CA LEU A 51 21.36 11.33 -3.59
C LEU A 51 21.84 9.88 -3.63
N SER A 52 23.06 9.62 -4.12
CA SER A 52 23.66 8.28 -4.14
C SER A 52 23.80 7.66 -2.75
N LEU A 53 24.09 8.46 -1.73
CA LEU A 53 24.17 7.99 -0.35
C LEU A 53 22.79 7.67 0.24
N VAL A 54 21.76 8.41 -0.19
CA VAL A 54 20.37 8.21 0.27
C VAL A 54 19.74 6.99 -0.40
N LEU A 55 19.94 6.84 -1.70
CA LEU A 55 19.36 5.76 -2.50
C LEU A 55 20.07 4.43 -2.27
N GLY A 56 21.31 4.46 -1.79
CA GLY A 56 22.06 3.31 -1.30
C GLY A 56 22.37 2.28 -2.39
N ASP A 57 23.64 2.22 -2.82
CA ASP A 57 24.15 1.10 -3.62
C ASP A 57 24.39 -0.12 -2.72
N LEU A 58 23.31 -0.74 -2.25
CA LEU A 58 23.41 -2.01 -1.52
C LEU A 58 23.59 -3.16 -2.52
N PRO A 59 24.56 -4.06 -2.30
CA PRO A 59 24.71 -5.23 -3.14
C PRO A 59 23.44 -6.10 -3.06
N PRO A 60 23.05 -6.77 -4.15
CA PRO A 60 21.88 -7.63 -4.15
C PRO A 60 22.03 -8.74 -3.11
N LYS A 61 20.99 -8.91 -2.28
CA LYS A 61 20.97 -9.95 -1.26
C LYS A 61 20.62 -11.30 -1.88
N THR A 62 21.51 -12.28 -1.74
CA THR A 62 21.25 -13.67 -2.16
C THR A 62 20.50 -14.42 -1.07
N PHE A 63 19.33 -14.98 -1.41
CA PHE A 63 18.57 -15.87 -0.54
C PHE A 63 18.78 -17.32 -0.97
N HIS A 64 19.16 -18.18 -0.03
CA HIS A 64 19.23 -19.63 -0.26
C HIS A 64 17.94 -20.25 0.27
N SER A 65 17.23 -20.99 -0.58
CA SER A 65 16.02 -21.72 -0.20
C SER A 65 16.17 -23.17 -0.63
N SER A 66 15.83 -24.09 0.26
CA SER A 66 15.74 -25.52 -0.01
C SER A 66 14.29 -25.98 0.12
N ARG A 67 13.87 -26.91 -0.74
CA ARG A 67 12.53 -27.48 -0.67
C ARG A 67 12.52 -28.61 0.35
N MET A 68 11.72 -28.45 1.39
CA MET A 68 11.46 -29.52 2.35
C MET A 68 10.30 -30.39 1.85
N PRO A 69 10.44 -31.73 1.84
CA PRO A 69 9.31 -32.60 1.53
C PRO A 69 8.23 -32.46 2.61
N MET A 70 7.00 -32.22 2.18
CA MET A 70 5.84 -32.18 3.07
C MET A 70 5.16 -33.56 3.03
N PRO A 71 5.11 -34.31 4.15
CA PRO A 71 4.39 -35.57 4.19
C PRO A 71 2.89 -35.29 4.03
N LEU A 72 2.27 -35.89 3.02
CA LEU A 72 0.84 -35.80 2.77
C LEU A 72 0.19 -37.14 3.10
N SER A 73 -0.92 -37.12 3.83
CA SER A 73 -1.75 -38.29 4.07
C SER A 73 -3.04 -38.20 3.23
N PRO A 74 -3.56 -39.35 2.76
CA PRO A 74 -4.88 -39.37 2.13
C PRO A 74 -5.97 -38.86 3.07
N LEU A 75 -6.93 -38.12 2.51
CA LEU A 75 -8.10 -37.67 3.27
C LEU A 75 -8.89 -38.88 3.77
N THR A 76 -9.11 -38.95 5.09
CA THR A 76 -9.95 -39.96 5.71
C THR A 76 -11.20 -39.31 6.29
N LEU A 77 -12.38 -39.74 5.84
CA LEU A 77 -13.65 -39.24 6.37
C LEU A 77 -14.10 -40.07 7.58
N PRO A 78 -14.76 -39.45 8.58
CA PRO A 78 -15.34 -40.19 9.69
C PRO A 78 -16.35 -41.25 9.22
N ALA A 79 -16.28 -42.45 9.82
CA ALA A 79 -17.23 -43.52 9.53
C ALA A 79 -18.67 -43.06 9.82
N GLY A 80 -19.59 -43.30 8.88
CA GLY A 80 -21.00 -42.89 9.01
C GLY A 80 -21.26 -41.40 8.81
N LEU A 81 -20.32 -40.63 8.25
CA LEU A 81 -20.56 -39.24 7.88
C LEU A 81 -21.63 -39.15 6.78
N ALA A 82 -22.83 -38.70 7.15
CA ALA A 82 -23.87 -38.34 6.19
C ALA A 82 -23.57 -37.00 5.53
N VAL A 83 -23.92 -36.86 4.25
CA VAL A 83 -23.72 -35.63 3.46
C VAL A 83 -24.34 -34.41 4.15
N GLY A 84 -25.54 -34.55 4.73
CA GLY A 84 -26.20 -33.45 5.45
C GLY A 84 -25.39 -32.92 6.64
N LYS A 85 -24.75 -33.82 7.42
CA LYS A 85 -23.87 -33.43 8.54
C LYS A 85 -22.57 -32.80 8.06
N ALA A 86 -22.02 -33.27 6.94
CA ALA A 86 -20.85 -32.67 6.33
C ALA A 86 -21.14 -31.23 5.87
N LEU A 87 -22.28 -31.04 5.20
CA LEU A 87 -22.73 -29.73 4.72
C LEU A 87 -22.94 -28.75 5.88
N GLU A 88 -23.59 -29.17 6.97
CA GLU A 88 -23.78 -28.33 8.15
C GLU A 88 -22.44 -27.84 8.72
N ARG A 89 -21.44 -28.73 8.83
CA ARG A 89 -20.09 -28.36 9.30
C ARG A 89 -19.41 -27.37 8.37
N VAL A 90 -19.46 -27.63 7.06
CA VAL A 90 -18.83 -26.78 6.04
C VAL A 90 -19.44 -25.38 6.04
N LEU A 91 -20.77 -25.25 6.08
CA LEU A 91 -21.44 -23.95 6.06
C LEU A 91 -21.24 -23.11 7.34
N ARG A 92 -20.86 -23.75 8.46
CA ARG A 92 -20.49 -23.07 9.71
C ARG A 92 -19.04 -22.58 9.72
N LEU A 93 -18.17 -23.07 8.83
CA LEU A 93 -16.80 -22.60 8.74
C LEU A 93 -16.77 -21.14 8.27
N PRO A 94 -16.14 -20.21 9.02
CA PRO A 94 -16.05 -18.81 8.63
C PRO A 94 -15.42 -18.60 7.24
N ALA A 95 -14.49 -19.48 6.84
CA ALA A 95 -13.89 -19.48 5.50
C ALA A 95 -14.93 -19.69 4.37
N VAL A 96 -16.00 -20.44 4.62
CA VAL A 96 -17.03 -20.79 3.61
C VAL A 96 -18.30 -19.97 3.77
N GLY A 97 -18.76 -19.75 5.01
CA GLY A 97 -20.02 -19.07 5.30
C GLY A 97 -20.14 -17.66 4.72
N SER A 98 -21.34 -17.09 4.81
CA SER A 98 -21.63 -15.78 4.21
C SER A 98 -20.66 -14.69 4.68
N LYS A 99 -20.09 -13.95 3.72
CA LYS A 99 -19.21 -12.81 3.96
C LYS A 99 -19.95 -11.47 3.96
N ARG A 100 -21.28 -11.47 4.08
CA ARG A 100 -22.11 -10.24 4.11
C ARG A 100 -21.63 -9.23 5.15
N TYR A 101 -21.11 -9.72 6.29
CA TYR A 101 -20.53 -8.86 7.34
C TYR A 101 -19.26 -8.12 6.91
N LEU A 102 -18.57 -8.55 5.84
CA LEU A 102 -17.44 -7.84 5.22
C LEU A 102 -17.90 -6.98 4.04
N THR A 103 -18.78 -7.52 3.19
CA THR A 103 -19.16 -6.87 1.93
C THR A 103 -20.12 -5.71 2.11
N ASN A 104 -20.93 -5.70 3.18
CA ASN A 104 -21.94 -4.65 3.42
C ASN A 104 -21.40 -3.50 4.27
N LYS A 105 -20.16 -3.59 4.75
CA LYS A 105 -19.50 -2.51 5.50
C LYS A 105 -18.90 -1.43 4.59
N VAL A 106 -18.84 -1.69 3.30
CA VAL A 106 -18.21 -0.84 2.30
C VAL A 106 -19.22 -0.55 1.22
N ASP A 107 -19.28 0.70 0.79
CA ASP A 107 -20.07 1.09 -0.38
C ASP A 107 -19.52 0.37 -1.63
N ARG A 108 -20.42 -0.20 -2.43
CA ARG A 108 -20.07 -0.93 -3.66
C ARG A 108 -20.68 -0.32 -4.91
N CYS A 109 -21.25 0.88 -4.83
CA CYS A 109 -21.99 1.50 -5.93
C CYS A 109 -21.63 2.97 -6.12
N VAL A 110 -20.87 3.58 -5.18
CA VAL A 110 -20.31 4.91 -5.38
C VAL A 110 -19.52 4.92 -6.70
N THR A 111 -19.77 5.92 -7.56
CA THR A 111 -19.43 6.05 -9.00
C THR A 111 -20.51 5.62 -10.00
N GLY A 112 -21.48 4.77 -9.64
CA GLY A 112 -22.59 4.39 -10.53
C GLY A 112 -22.19 3.51 -11.74
N LEU A 113 -20.99 2.95 -11.72
CA LEU A 113 -20.43 2.09 -12.78
C LEU A 113 -20.31 0.61 -12.35
N ILE A 114 -21.11 0.21 -11.36
CA ILE A 114 -21.15 -1.15 -10.79
C ILE A 114 -22.54 -1.74 -10.99
#